data_AF-A0ABD7WVY5-F1
#
_entry.id   AF-A0ABD7WVY5-F1
#
_cell.length_a   1.000
_cell.length_b   1.000
_cell.length_c   1.000
_cell.angle_alpha   90.00
_cell.angle_beta   90.00
_cell.angle_gamma   90.00
#
_symmetry.space_group_name_H-M   'P 1'
#
loop_
_entity.id
_entity.type
_entity.pdbx_description
1 polymer ?
#
loop_
_entity_poly.entity_id
_entity_poly.type
_entity_poly.pdbx_seq_one_letter_code
_entity_poly.pdbx_strand_id
1 'polypeptide(L)'
;MEKHSKVIQKMAQVIPFSQTGDFYFEKALQAFEEEESDKALKYLTRANKENARNPQLLTDVGVALTEQGDYQDANELFLHVIHHMDDTLGSCYYYIANSYAHLGLFEESKKYAMYYIEHFPNGDLFRSATDLLDLLSIDVDEEDEEPKNQLGDMLIIKQEQAKRLLEATNFEEAVDLLTEIIDEYPEFWSAYNNLALAYFYLNKIDEAMDLLNEVLEKNPGNLHALCNQLIFYYYCHKHKEVEELTDGLSRVYPMSFEHRYKLGATFALIGQYKLSYRWLKKLYTQGFQGDNSFHYWLSYASYYTGHEAFAKEMWKLALEDVPDKEGEEPWRISQKAAKVFQSKVDVTAKKKCATNNVHDQLYSLYMAKKLPEQQRLLLLEEIKSSIHMSTLLDEVYTYVWQDKQHVIFEVADVIELEMESQTESDTQDLLSFWFYVYVQVYKQSYDFQHVNVNAWAAAVTYIWAKEKSQAITQADAAKQYSISAATVRKYSKIVSTLLN
;
A
#
# COMPACT_ATOMS: atom_id res chain seq x y z
N MET A 1 59.48 55.30 -2.24
CA MET A 1 58.51 56.16 -1.53
C MET A 1 57.12 55.73 -1.96
N GLU A 2 56.55 54.78 -1.23
CA GLU A 2 55.18 54.29 -1.40
C GLU A 2 54.19 55.35 -0.92
N LYS A 3 53.18 55.68 -1.73
CA LYS A 3 52.04 56.50 -1.32
C LYS A 3 50.90 55.57 -0.95
N HIS A 4 50.64 55.43 0.35
CA HIS A 4 49.48 54.75 0.90
C HIS A 4 48.18 55.42 0.45
N SER A 5 47.38 54.73 -0.38
CA SER A 5 45.97 55.10 -0.58
C SER A 5 45.14 54.51 0.56
N LYS A 6 44.60 55.35 1.44
CA LYS A 6 43.58 54.96 2.41
C LYS A 6 42.27 54.67 1.67
N VAL A 7 41.99 53.39 1.42
CA VAL A 7 40.65 52.95 1.01
C VAL A 7 39.80 52.88 2.27
N ILE A 8 38.87 53.81 2.40
CA ILE A 8 37.81 53.74 3.41
C ILE A 8 36.85 52.65 2.95
N GLN A 9 36.94 51.46 3.54
CA GLN A 9 35.91 50.43 3.39
C GLN A 9 34.60 50.96 4.00
N LYS A 10 33.65 51.35 3.15
CA LYS A 10 32.24 51.42 3.58
C LYS A 10 31.81 50.00 3.94
N MET A 11 31.78 49.69 5.24
CA MET A 11 31.12 48.47 5.69
C MET A 11 29.65 48.56 5.29
N ALA A 12 29.20 47.64 4.43
CA ALA A 12 27.79 47.52 4.10
C ALA A 12 27.03 47.22 5.40
N GLN A 13 25.96 47.98 5.65
CA GLN A 13 25.10 47.75 6.80
C GLN A 13 24.36 46.43 6.58
N VAL A 14 24.79 45.37 7.28
CA VAL A 14 24.10 44.07 7.27
C VAL A 14 22.82 44.24 8.08
N ILE A 15 21.69 44.40 7.39
CA ILE A 15 20.37 44.33 8.01
C ILE A 15 20.07 42.84 8.20
N PRO A 16 19.85 42.34 9.42
CA PRO A 16 19.46 40.96 9.62
C PRO A 16 18.11 40.72 8.95
N PHE A 17 18.06 39.81 7.98
CA PHE A 17 16.82 39.33 7.39
C PHE A 17 16.25 38.23 8.29
N SER A 18 15.63 38.64 9.40
CA SER A 18 14.93 37.72 10.30
C SER A 18 13.52 37.46 9.77
N GLN A 19 13.27 36.26 9.28
CA GLN A 19 11.94 35.80 8.92
C GLN A 19 11.20 35.37 10.19
N THR A 20 10.71 36.35 10.95
CA THR A 20 9.96 36.12 12.20
C THR A 20 8.56 35.57 11.90
N GLY A 21 7.86 35.08 12.93
CA GLY A 21 6.46 34.65 12.80
C GLY A 21 5.57 35.72 12.15
N ASP A 22 5.76 37.00 12.53
CA ASP A 22 5.02 38.14 11.97
C ASP A 22 5.27 38.33 10.46
N PHE A 23 6.50 38.10 10.00
CA PHE A 23 6.82 38.16 8.56
C PHE A 23 6.06 37.10 7.76
N TYR A 24 5.93 35.89 8.31
CA TYR A 24 5.15 34.83 7.66
C TYR A 24 3.65 35.09 7.78
N PHE A 25 3.18 35.72 8.85
CA PHE A 25 1.78 36.12 8.98
C PHE A 25 1.38 37.17 7.93
N GLU A 26 2.20 38.21 7.72
CA GLU A 26 1.95 39.19 6.64
C GLU A 26 1.96 38.53 5.25
N LYS A 27 2.84 37.53 5.04
CA LYS A 27 2.85 36.75 3.79
C LYS A 27 1.63 35.88 3.61
N ALA A 28 1.07 35.35 4.69
CA ALA A 28 -0.19 34.61 4.65
C ALA A 28 -1.36 35.52 4.27
N LEU A 29 -1.47 36.70 4.87
CA LEU A 29 -2.50 37.69 4.53
C LEU A 29 -2.45 38.08 3.05
N GLN A 30 -1.24 38.35 2.53
CA GLN A 30 -1.06 38.63 1.10
C GLN A 30 -1.51 37.45 0.23
N ALA A 31 -1.20 36.22 0.63
CA ALA A 31 -1.61 35.03 -0.13
C ALA A 31 -3.12 34.78 -0.09
N PHE A 32 -3.81 35.16 1.00
CA PHE A 32 -5.28 35.16 1.05
C PHE A 32 -5.89 36.19 0.10
N GLU A 33 -5.35 37.41 0.06
CA GLU A 33 -5.79 38.45 -0.87
C GLU A 33 -5.59 38.04 -2.35
N GLU A 34 -4.59 37.20 -2.62
CA GLU A 34 -4.29 36.65 -3.94
C GLU A 34 -5.08 35.36 -4.26
N GLU A 35 -6.01 34.92 -3.41
CA GLU A 35 -6.78 33.66 -3.49
C GLU A 35 -5.89 32.40 -3.59
N GLU A 36 -4.66 32.48 -3.06
CA GLU A 36 -3.69 31.39 -3.06
C GLU A 36 -3.73 30.63 -1.73
N SER A 37 -4.85 29.98 -1.43
CA SER A 37 -5.10 29.30 -0.13
C SER A 37 -4.01 28.29 0.26
N ASP A 38 -3.41 27.58 -0.71
CA ASP A 38 -2.28 26.67 -0.49
C ASP A 38 -1.03 27.38 0.08
N LYS A 39 -0.74 28.59 -0.40
CA LYS A 39 0.41 29.39 0.07
C LYS A 39 0.08 30.08 1.38
N ALA A 40 -1.16 30.55 1.55
CA ALA A 40 -1.64 31.13 2.79
C ALA A 40 -1.48 30.14 3.96
N LEU A 41 -1.96 28.90 3.80
CA LEU A 41 -1.81 27.85 4.80
C LEU A 41 -0.34 27.58 5.14
N LYS A 42 0.55 27.44 4.14
CA LYS A 42 1.99 27.23 4.36
C LYS A 42 2.64 28.35 5.17
N TYR A 43 2.28 29.59 4.88
CA TYR A 43 2.80 30.74 5.60
C TYR A 43 2.25 30.81 7.02
N LEU A 44 0.96 30.53 7.24
CA LEU A 44 0.35 30.46 8.57
C LEU A 44 0.94 29.33 9.43
N THR A 45 1.12 28.12 8.88
CA THR A 45 1.74 27.00 9.61
C THR A 45 3.16 27.35 10.04
N ARG A 46 3.90 28.08 9.20
CA ARG A 46 5.26 28.52 9.51
C ARG A 46 5.28 29.65 10.54
N ALA A 47 4.33 30.57 10.47
CA ALA A 47 4.11 31.58 11.51
C ALA A 47 3.79 30.92 12.86
N ASN A 48 2.96 29.87 12.86
CA ASN A 48 2.56 29.16 14.07
C ASN A 48 3.73 28.39 14.71
N LYS A 49 4.64 27.81 13.92
CA LYS A 49 5.84 27.14 14.47
C LYS A 49 6.72 28.07 15.31
N GLU A 50 6.81 29.34 14.93
CA GLU A 50 7.57 30.35 15.68
C GLU A 50 6.76 30.96 16.83
N ASN A 51 5.43 31.09 16.65
CA ASN A 51 4.48 31.70 17.59
C ASN A 51 3.43 30.70 18.12
N ALA A 52 3.87 29.53 18.58
CA ALA A 52 3.03 28.36 18.91
C ALA A 52 2.05 28.52 20.10
N ARG A 53 1.79 29.76 20.55
CA ARG A 53 0.89 30.09 21.66
C ARG A 53 -0.11 31.21 21.32
N ASN A 54 -0.25 31.57 20.04
CA ASN A 54 -1.22 32.58 19.64
C ASN A 54 -2.55 31.91 19.20
N PRO A 55 -3.64 32.01 20.01
CA PRO A 55 -4.93 31.39 19.69
C PRO A 55 -5.56 31.95 18.41
N GLN A 56 -5.34 33.24 18.12
CA GLN A 56 -5.83 33.86 16.88
C GLN A 56 -5.16 33.25 15.66
N LEU A 57 -3.83 33.06 15.72
CA LEU A 57 -3.08 32.46 14.61
C LEU A 57 -3.49 31.02 14.33
N LEU A 58 -3.78 30.25 15.40
CA LEU A 58 -4.27 28.88 15.26
C LEU A 58 -5.69 28.84 14.66
N THR A 59 -6.52 29.81 15.02
CA THR A 59 -7.84 30.02 14.42
C THR A 59 -7.71 30.38 12.93
N ASP A 60 -6.79 31.26 12.56
CA ASP A 60 -6.58 31.65 11.16
C ASP A 60 -6.09 30.45 10.33
N VAL A 61 -5.27 29.54 10.91
CA VAL A 61 -4.90 28.26 10.28
C VAL A 61 -6.15 27.38 10.08
N GLY A 62 -6.99 27.26 11.10
CA GLY A 62 -8.24 26.51 11.00
C GLY A 62 -9.15 27.04 9.89
N VAL A 63 -9.29 28.37 9.78
CA VAL A 63 -10.08 29.01 8.70
C VAL A 63 -9.50 28.66 7.33
N ALA A 64 -8.18 28.77 7.16
CA ALA A 64 -7.52 28.36 5.91
C ALA A 64 -7.79 26.89 5.53
N LEU A 65 -7.83 26.00 6.52
CA LEU A 65 -8.17 24.59 6.32
C LEU A 65 -9.64 24.41 5.91
N THR A 66 -10.57 25.16 6.51
CA THR A 66 -11.98 25.12 6.09
C THR A 66 -12.19 25.57 4.64
N GLU A 67 -11.45 26.58 4.17
CA GLU A 67 -11.49 27.02 2.77
C GLU A 67 -10.96 25.95 1.79
N GLN A 68 -10.03 25.11 2.26
CA GLN A 68 -9.50 23.98 1.49
C GLN A 68 -10.40 22.73 1.55
N GLY A 69 -11.44 22.76 2.39
CA GLY A 69 -12.35 21.64 2.61
C GLY A 69 -11.85 20.59 3.62
N ASP A 70 -10.77 20.89 4.34
CA ASP A 70 -10.20 20.03 5.40
C ASP A 70 -10.89 20.35 6.74
N TYR A 71 -12.20 20.12 6.80
CA TYR A 71 -13.07 20.51 7.92
C TYR A 71 -12.74 19.81 9.25
N GLN A 72 -12.22 18.57 9.20
CA GLN A 72 -11.86 17.80 10.39
C GLN A 72 -10.63 18.39 11.09
N ASP A 73 -9.54 18.57 10.34
CA ASP A 73 -8.31 19.19 10.84
C ASP A 73 -8.58 20.62 11.34
N ALA A 74 -9.45 21.36 10.64
CA ALA A 74 -9.89 22.69 11.08
C ALA A 74 -10.61 22.63 12.43
N ASN A 75 -11.55 21.69 12.61
CA ASN A 75 -12.28 21.52 13.86
C ASN A 75 -11.38 21.13 15.02
N GLU A 76 -10.38 20.27 14.81
CA GLU A 76 -9.38 19.96 15.84
C GLU A 76 -8.68 21.22 16.36
N LEU A 77 -8.28 22.12 15.44
CA LEU A 77 -7.65 23.37 15.79
C LEU A 77 -8.59 24.31 16.54
N PHE A 78 -9.83 24.48 16.07
CA PHE A 78 -10.81 25.33 16.75
C PHE A 78 -11.15 24.83 18.15
N LEU A 79 -11.34 23.52 18.31
CA LEU A 79 -11.59 22.89 19.61
C LEU A 79 -10.39 23.06 20.56
N HIS A 80 -9.17 22.91 20.02
CA HIS A 80 -7.97 23.16 20.80
C HIS A 80 -7.90 24.61 21.31
N VAL A 81 -8.25 25.59 20.46
CA VAL A 81 -8.30 26.99 20.87
C VAL A 81 -9.28 27.20 22.01
N ILE A 82 -10.54 26.77 21.86
CA ILE A 82 -11.59 27.07 22.86
C ILE A 82 -11.43 26.29 24.17
N HIS A 83 -10.80 25.11 24.16
CA HIS A 83 -10.64 24.30 25.38
C HIS A 83 -9.32 24.54 26.12
N HIS A 84 -8.27 24.92 25.41
CA HIS A 84 -6.91 24.91 25.96
C HIS A 84 -6.16 26.23 25.84
N MET A 85 -6.67 27.21 25.09
CA MET A 85 -5.98 28.47 24.86
C MET A 85 -6.81 29.69 25.25
N ASP A 86 -7.94 29.91 24.59
CA ASP A 86 -8.78 31.10 24.75
C ASP A 86 -10.24 30.75 24.45
N ASP A 87 -11.03 30.59 25.51
CA ASP A 87 -12.47 30.31 25.45
C ASP A 87 -13.30 31.55 25.08
N THR A 88 -12.70 32.74 25.06
CA THR A 88 -13.38 33.99 24.69
C THR A 88 -13.40 34.23 23.18
N LEU A 89 -12.65 33.42 22.41
CA LEU A 89 -12.60 33.50 20.95
C LEU A 89 -13.86 32.89 20.31
N GLY A 90 -14.98 33.58 20.45
CA GLY A 90 -16.30 33.10 20.03
C GLY A 90 -16.37 32.67 18.56
N SER A 91 -15.56 33.26 17.68
CA SER A 91 -15.52 32.93 16.25
C SER A 91 -15.27 31.45 15.98
N CYS A 92 -14.52 30.75 16.85
CA CYS A 92 -14.28 29.31 16.73
C CYS A 92 -15.59 28.50 16.75
N TYR A 93 -16.56 28.86 17.60
CA TYR A 93 -17.85 28.16 17.65
C TYR A 93 -18.61 28.29 16.32
N TYR A 94 -18.59 29.46 15.69
CA TYR A 94 -19.17 29.63 14.36
C TYR A 94 -18.42 28.80 13.31
N TYR A 95 -17.08 28.80 13.31
CA TYR A 95 -16.33 28.02 12.32
C TYR A 95 -16.54 26.52 12.46
N ILE A 96 -16.63 26.01 13.69
CA ILE A 96 -17.02 24.63 13.98
C ILE A 96 -18.42 24.33 13.45
N ALA A 97 -19.39 25.23 13.71
CA ALA A 97 -20.76 25.09 13.19
C ALA A 97 -20.77 25.01 11.66
N ASN A 98 -20.06 25.90 10.98
CA ASN A 98 -19.99 25.93 9.53
C ASN A 98 -19.30 24.67 8.97
N SER A 99 -18.20 24.23 9.58
CA SER A 99 -17.54 22.96 9.24
C SER A 99 -18.46 21.77 9.36
N TYR A 100 -19.26 21.68 10.44
CA TYR A 100 -20.23 20.60 10.62
C TYR A 100 -21.33 20.63 9.56
N ALA A 101 -21.81 21.82 9.15
CA ALA A 101 -22.78 21.93 8.05
C ALA A 101 -22.19 21.38 6.75
N HIS A 102 -20.93 21.70 6.44
CA HIS A 102 -20.25 21.18 5.25
C HIS A 102 -20.00 19.67 5.30
N LEU A 103 -19.82 19.11 6.50
CA LEU A 103 -19.70 17.67 6.73
C LEU A 103 -21.06 16.94 6.71
N GLY A 104 -22.18 17.67 6.62
CA GLY A 104 -23.54 17.10 6.68
C GLY A 104 -24.03 16.78 8.09
N LEU A 105 -23.30 17.21 9.12
CA LEU A 105 -23.65 17.02 10.54
C LEU A 105 -24.52 18.19 11.01
N PHE A 106 -25.75 18.26 10.48
CA PHE A 106 -26.63 19.42 10.64
C PHE A 106 -27.05 19.69 12.09
N GLU A 107 -27.29 18.65 12.89
CA GLU A 107 -27.63 18.80 14.33
C GLU A 107 -26.48 19.43 15.13
N GLU A 108 -25.24 18.99 14.91
CA GLU A 108 -24.08 19.60 15.56
C GLU A 108 -23.84 21.02 15.06
N SER A 109 -23.99 21.25 13.75
CA SER A 109 -23.93 22.60 13.18
C SER A 109 -24.93 23.54 13.87
N LYS A 110 -26.17 23.08 14.07
CA LYS A 110 -27.23 23.80 14.76
C LYS A 110 -26.84 24.15 16.20
N LYS A 111 -26.31 23.17 16.94
CA LYS A 111 -25.88 23.36 18.35
C LYS A 111 -24.78 24.42 18.47
N TYR A 112 -23.71 24.32 17.70
CA TYR A 112 -22.60 25.29 17.77
C TYR A 112 -23.03 26.69 17.26
N ALA A 113 -23.89 26.76 16.24
CA ALA A 113 -24.46 28.03 15.78
C ALA A 113 -25.34 28.69 16.85
N MET A 114 -26.22 27.92 17.50
CA MET A 114 -27.05 28.39 18.61
C MET A 114 -26.20 28.85 19.80
N TYR A 115 -25.20 28.06 20.20
CA TYR A 115 -24.29 28.42 21.28
C TYR A 115 -23.59 29.76 20.99
N TYR A 116 -23.11 29.94 19.76
CA TYR A 116 -22.47 31.19 19.33
C TYR A 116 -23.43 32.39 19.42
N ILE A 117 -24.66 32.24 18.92
CA ILE A 117 -25.70 33.30 18.97
C ILE A 117 -26.04 33.67 20.42
N GLU A 118 -26.17 32.68 21.31
CA GLU A 118 -26.53 32.90 22.70
C GLU A 118 -25.41 33.58 23.51
N HIS A 119 -24.16 33.11 23.35
CA HIS A 119 -23.04 33.52 24.19
C HIS A 119 -22.23 34.68 23.61
N PHE A 120 -22.32 34.92 22.30
CA PHE A 120 -21.62 35.99 21.59
C PHE A 120 -22.58 36.86 20.75
N PRO A 121 -23.60 37.49 21.37
CA PRO A 121 -24.65 38.24 20.65
C PRO A 121 -24.13 39.50 19.92
N ASN A 122 -22.92 39.96 20.26
CA ASN A 122 -22.24 41.08 19.61
C ASN A 122 -21.06 40.64 18.73
N GLY A 123 -20.92 39.35 18.44
CA GLY A 123 -19.83 38.83 17.61
C GLY A 123 -19.98 39.19 16.13
N ASP A 124 -18.84 39.35 15.43
CA ASP A 124 -18.81 39.76 14.02
C ASP A 124 -19.53 38.76 13.08
N LEU A 125 -19.59 37.49 13.48
CA LEU A 125 -20.20 36.40 12.71
C LEU A 125 -21.65 36.12 13.12
N PHE A 126 -22.27 36.97 13.96
CA PHE A 126 -23.62 36.75 14.49
C PHE A 126 -24.67 36.58 13.38
N ARG A 127 -24.60 37.45 12.36
CA ARG A 127 -25.48 37.35 11.19
C ARG A 127 -25.25 36.05 10.43
N SER A 128 -23.99 35.72 10.16
CA SER A 128 -23.64 34.49 9.44
C SER A 128 -24.11 33.23 10.20
N ALA A 129 -23.99 33.22 11.52
CA ALA A 129 -24.47 32.12 12.36
C ALA A 129 -26.00 32.00 12.33
N THR A 130 -26.70 33.15 12.30
CA THR A 130 -28.17 33.19 12.19
C THR A 130 -28.62 32.71 10.81
N ASP A 131 -27.97 33.18 9.73
CA ASP A 131 -28.27 32.76 8.36
C ASP A 131 -28.02 31.25 8.18
N LEU A 132 -26.94 30.72 8.78
CA LEU A 132 -26.66 29.29 8.82
C LEU A 132 -27.77 28.53 9.56
N LEU A 133 -28.20 29.02 10.72
CA LEU A 133 -29.27 28.40 11.49
C LEU A 133 -30.60 28.40 10.74
N ASP A 134 -30.93 29.51 10.06
CA ASP A 134 -32.13 29.63 9.22
C ASP A 134 -32.07 28.64 8.05
N LEU A 135 -30.92 28.52 7.37
CA LEU A 135 -30.71 27.55 6.28
C LEU A 135 -30.95 26.11 6.76
N LEU A 136 -30.42 25.77 7.95
CA LEU A 136 -30.53 24.44 8.53
C LEU A 136 -31.93 24.12 9.09
N SER A 137 -32.72 25.14 9.40
CA SER A 137 -34.05 25.00 10.03
C SER A 137 -35.19 24.90 9.01
N ILE A 138 -34.91 24.98 7.71
CA ILE A 138 -35.94 24.92 6.65
C ILE A 138 -36.56 23.50 6.48
N ASP A 139 -35.92 22.44 7.00
CA ASP A 139 -36.30 21.04 6.69
C ASP A 139 -36.62 20.14 7.92
N VAL A 140 -36.78 20.67 9.13
CA VAL A 140 -37.06 19.84 10.33
C VAL A 140 -38.29 20.34 11.08
N ASP A 141 -39.36 19.52 11.10
CA ASP A 141 -40.53 19.72 11.95
C ASP A 141 -40.07 19.87 13.41
N GLU A 142 -40.47 20.97 14.04
CA GLU A 142 -40.16 21.33 15.43
C GLU A 142 -40.69 20.26 16.41
N GLU A 143 -39.81 19.40 16.94
CA GLU A 143 -40.02 18.78 18.24
C GLU A 143 -38.78 18.96 19.13
N ASP A 144 -39.01 19.78 20.16
CA ASP A 144 -38.26 20.02 21.40
C ASP A 144 -37.13 19.02 21.73
N GLU A 145 -35.86 19.42 21.55
CA GLU A 145 -34.80 19.02 22.49
C GLU A 145 -33.87 20.21 22.79
N GLU A 146 -33.80 20.58 24.07
CA GLU A 146 -32.83 21.55 24.58
C GLU A 146 -31.39 21.15 24.21
N PRO A 147 -30.52 22.10 23.82
CA PRO A 147 -29.14 21.78 23.49
C PRO A 147 -28.38 21.45 24.77
N LYS A 148 -28.18 20.15 25.04
CA LYS A 148 -27.16 19.70 25.99
C LYS A 148 -25.79 19.99 25.36
N ASN A 149 -25.19 21.11 25.77
CA ASN A 149 -23.86 21.65 25.43
C ASN A 149 -22.65 20.70 25.74
N GLN A 150 -22.80 19.38 25.62
CA GLN A 150 -21.74 18.39 25.88
C GLN A 150 -21.63 17.30 24.80
N LEU A 151 -22.55 17.24 23.82
CA LEU A 151 -22.68 16.09 22.92
C LEU A 151 -21.76 16.15 21.68
N GLY A 152 -21.54 17.33 21.10
CA GLY A 152 -20.65 17.52 19.94
C GLY A 152 -19.18 17.32 20.27
N ASP A 153 -18.75 17.85 21.42
CA ASP A 153 -17.43 17.58 22.00
C ASP A 153 -17.27 16.08 22.29
N MET A 154 -18.35 15.39 22.69
CA MET A 154 -18.33 13.96 22.97
C MET A 154 -18.13 13.11 21.71
N LEU A 155 -18.74 13.45 20.57
CA LEU A 155 -18.55 12.66 19.33
C LEU A 155 -17.09 12.67 18.87
N ILE A 156 -16.45 13.85 18.85
CA ILE A 156 -15.04 13.98 18.45
C ILE A 156 -14.13 13.25 19.45
N ILE A 157 -14.37 13.42 20.76
CA ILE A 157 -13.60 12.73 21.80
C ILE A 157 -13.77 11.21 21.68
N LYS A 158 -15.00 10.72 21.52
CA LYS A 158 -15.31 9.28 21.35
C LYS A 158 -14.69 8.72 20.07
N GLN A 159 -14.73 9.47 18.95
CA GLN A 159 -14.11 9.05 17.69
C GLN A 159 -12.59 8.92 17.84
N GLU A 160 -11.93 9.92 18.41
CA GLU A 160 -10.48 9.91 18.61
C GLU A 160 -10.06 8.83 19.62
N GLN A 161 -10.87 8.59 20.65
CA GLN A 161 -10.68 7.46 21.55
C GLN A 161 -10.83 6.11 20.84
N ALA A 162 -11.86 5.94 19.99
CA ALA A 162 -12.05 4.71 19.21
C ALA A 162 -10.88 4.46 18.26
N LYS A 163 -10.36 5.49 17.60
CA LYS A 163 -9.17 5.40 16.73
C LYS A 163 -7.94 4.96 17.53
N ARG A 164 -7.69 5.56 18.69
CA ARG A 164 -6.60 5.15 19.60
C ARG A 164 -6.73 3.70 20.07
N LEU A 165 -7.95 3.24 20.36
CA LEU A 165 -8.19 1.84 20.72
C LEU A 165 -7.85 0.88 19.58
N LEU A 166 -8.20 1.22 18.33
CA LEU A 166 -7.83 0.45 17.14
C LEU A 166 -6.31 0.40 16.94
N GLU A 167 -5.62 1.53 17.08
CA GLU A 167 -4.16 1.62 16.96
C GLU A 167 -3.44 0.85 18.07
N ALA A 168 -4.01 0.85 19.29
CA ALA A 168 -3.52 0.07 20.43
C ALA A 168 -3.90 -1.42 20.36
N THR A 169 -4.57 -1.86 19.29
CA THR A 169 -5.05 -3.24 19.09
C THR A 169 -6.09 -3.72 20.12
N ASN A 170 -6.72 -2.81 20.84
CA ASN A 170 -7.80 -3.09 21.80
C ASN A 170 -9.15 -3.13 21.06
N PHE A 171 -9.32 -4.16 20.23
CA PHE A 171 -10.44 -4.21 19.29
C PHE A 171 -11.80 -4.40 19.97
N GLU A 172 -11.88 -5.12 21.08
CA GLU A 172 -13.12 -5.33 21.83
C GLU A 172 -13.67 -4.02 22.41
N GLU A 173 -12.82 -3.22 23.06
CA GLU A 173 -13.21 -1.91 23.59
C GLU A 173 -13.56 -0.92 22.47
N ALA A 174 -12.86 -1.00 21.33
CA ALA A 174 -13.19 -0.21 20.15
C ALA A 174 -14.58 -0.56 19.62
N VAL A 175 -14.94 -1.85 19.56
CA VAL A 175 -16.28 -2.31 19.15
C VAL A 175 -17.36 -1.70 20.04
N ASP A 176 -17.20 -1.77 21.36
CA ASP A 176 -18.19 -1.25 22.31
C ASP A 176 -18.41 0.26 22.09
N LEU A 177 -17.32 1.02 22.01
CA LEU A 177 -17.39 2.48 21.83
C LEU A 177 -17.92 2.88 20.45
N LEU A 178 -17.54 2.17 19.39
CA LEU A 178 -18.03 2.45 18.03
C LEU A 178 -19.51 2.09 17.88
N THR A 179 -19.97 1.06 18.57
CA THR A 179 -21.40 0.71 18.63
C THR A 179 -22.18 1.81 19.35
N GLU A 180 -21.68 2.32 20.47
CA GLU A 180 -22.28 3.46 21.18
C GLU A 180 -22.35 4.72 20.28
N ILE A 181 -21.29 5.01 19.52
CA ILE A 181 -21.30 6.14 18.55
C ILE A 181 -22.36 5.93 17.48
N ILE A 182 -22.54 4.70 16.98
CA ILE A 182 -23.54 4.39 15.94
C ILE A 182 -24.96 4.51 16.50
N ASP A 183 -25.19 4.05 17.73
CA ASP A 183 -26.49 4.16 18.40
C ASP A 183 -26.89 5.63 18.62
N GLU A 184 -25.93 6.50 18.97
CA GLU A 184 -26.15 7.94 19.16
C GLU A 184 -26.19 8.72 17.83
N TYR A 185 -25.41 8.29 16.83
CA TYR A 185 -25.24 8.96 15.54
C TYR A 185 -25.35 7.98 14.36
N PRO A 186 -26.58 7.54 14.00
CA PRO A 186 -26.78 6.47 13.01
C PRO A 186 -26.24 6.76 11.61
N GLU A 187 -26.05 8.03 11.24
CA GLU A 187 -25.53 8.42 9.91
C GLU A 187 -24.01 8.70 9.90
N PHE A 188 -23.32 8.46 11.02
CA PHE A 188 -21.89 8.71 11.12
C PHE A 188 -21.05 7.57 10.53
N TRP A 189 -20.96 7.52 9.19
CA TRP A 189 -20.32 6.43 8.43
C TRP A 189 -18.87 6.13 8.80
N SER A 190 -18.13 7.08 9.39
CA SER A 190 -16.78 6.85 9.89
C SER A 190 -16.74 5.80 11.00
N ALA A 191 -17.73 5.81 11.91
CA ALA A 191 -17.83 4.80 12.97
C ALA A 191 -18.12 3.41 12.41
N TYR A 192 -19.01 3.28 11.42
CA TYR A 192 -19.26 2.02 10.73
C TYR A 192 -18.00 1.46 10.06
N ASN A 193 -17.24 2.31 9.36
CA ASN A 193 -15.99 1.90 8.72
C ASN A 193 -14.95 1.39 9.72
N ASN A 194 -14.82 2.07 10.85
CA ASN A 194 -13.91 1.69 11.93
C ASN A 194 -14.40 0.44 12.68
N LEU A 195 -15.71 0.26 12.83
CA LEU A 195 -16.31 -0.92 13.45
C LEU A 195 -16.10 -2.15 12.58
N ALA A 196 -16.27 -2.01 11.25
CA ALA A 196 -15.97 -3.08 10.31
C ALA A 196 -14.50 -3.51 10.41
N LEU A 197 -13.58 -2.55 10.55
CA LEU A 197 -12.17 -2.84 10.74
C LEU A 197 -11.91 -3.58 12.07
N ALA A 198 -12.56 -3.17 13.16
CA ALA A 198 -12.48 -3.84 14.46
C ALA A 198 -12.97 -5.30 14.37
N TYR A 199 -14.14 -5.52 13.76
CA TYR A 199 -14.68 -6.87 13.53
C TYR A 199 -13.75 -7.73 12.68
N PHE A 200 -13.16 -7.16 11.63
CA PHE A 200 -12.20 -7.88 10.81
C PHE A 200 -10.98 -8.35 11.62
N TYR A 201 -10.40 -7.49 12.46
CA TYR A 201 -9.27 -7.88 13.32
C TYR A 201 -9.65 -8.88 14.41
N LEU A 202 -10.91 -8.91 14.83
CA LEU A 202 -11.48 -9.94 15.71
C LEU A 202 -11.86 -11.24 14.97
N ASN A 203 -11.48 -11.38 13.70
CA ASN A 203 -11.80 -12.51 12.84
C ASN A 203 -13.32 -12.75 12.66
N LYS A 204 -14.13 -11.69 12.82
CA LYS A 204 -15.57 -11.64 12.53
C LYS A 204 -15.79 -11.09 11.12
N ILE A 205 -15.36 -11.88 10.14
CA ILE A 205 -15.23 -11.44 8.74
C ILE A 205 -16.62 -11.21 8.12
N ASP A 206 -17.59 -12.06 8.42
CA ASP A 206 -18.94 -11.94 7.86
C ASP A 206 -19.62 -10.67 8.36
N GLU A 207 -19.55 -10.39 9.66
CA GLU A 207 -20.09 -9.17 10.27
C GLU A 207 -19.40 -7.91 9.74
N ALA A 208 -18.09 -7.96 9.55
CA ALA A 208 -17.33 -6.85 8.97
C ALA A 208 -17.76 -6.55 7.52
N MET A 209 -17.99 -7.60 6.72
CA MET A 209 -18.44 -7.46 5.33
C MET A 209 -19.88 -6.97 5.23
N ASP A 210 -20.77 -7.47 6.08
CA ASP A 210 -22.18 -7.03 6.13
C ASP A 210 -22.27 -5.54 6.47
N LEU A 211 -21.48 -5.07 7.44
CA LEU A 211 -21.44 -3.66 7.81
C LEU A 211 -20.93 -2.77 6.65
N LEU A 212 -19.88 -3.20 5.93
CA LEU A 212 -19.41 -2.45 4.75
C LEU A 212 -20.45 -2.45 3.61
N ASN A 213 -21.17 -3.55 3.42
CA ASN A 213 -22.24 -3.62 2.42
C ASN A 213 -23.35 -2.63 2.77
N GLU A 214 -23.75 -2.52 4.04
CA GLU A 214 -24.73 -1.53 4.51
C GLU A 214 -24.26 -0.10 4.22
N VAL A 215 -23.01 0.24 4.58
CA VAL A 215 -22.43 1.57 4.29
C VAL A 215 -22.46 1.86 2.79
N LEU A 216 -22.13 0.89 1.94
CA LEU A 216 -22.06 1.08 0.49
C LEU A 216 -23.42 1.07 -0.20
N GLU A 217 -24.43 0.43 0.39
CA GLU A 217 -25.82 0.53 -0.08
C GLU A 217 -26.37 1.95 0.12
N LYS A 218 -26.05 2.58 1.26
CA LYS A 218 -26.50 3.94 1.60
C LYS A 218 -25.60 5.03 1.03
N ASN A 219 -24.29 4.76 0.95
CA ASN A 219 -23.29 5.67 0.45
C ASN A 219 -22.31 4.94 -0.50
N PRO A 220 -22.70 4.72 -1.77
CA PRO A 220 -21.89 3.97 -2.74
C PRO A 220 -20.51 4.58 -3.04
N GLY A 221 -20.33 5.87 -2.74
CA GLY A 221 -19.09 6.61 -2.96
C GLY A 221 -18.16 6.64 -1.74
N ASN A 222 -18.50 5.94 -0.66
CA ASN A 222 -17.72 5.97 0.57
C ASN A 222 -16.32 5.32 0.36
N LEU A 223 -15.30 6.16 0.18
CA LEU A 223 -13.95 5.70 -0.14
C LEU A 223 -13.34 4.87 0.98
N HIS A 224 -13.65 5.18 2.24
CA HIS A 224 -13.17 4.42 3.39
C HIS A 224 -13.72 3.00 3.39
N ALA A 225 -15.01 2.84 3.12
CA ALA A 225 -15.65 1.53 3.00
C ALA A 225 -15.05 0.72 1.85
N LEU A 226 -14.91 1.31 0.65
CA LEU A 226 -14.29 0.66 -0.51
C LEU A 226 -12.84 0.24 -0.23
N CYS A 227 -12.05 1.09 0.44
CA CYS A 227 -10.68 0.76 0.84
C CYS A 227 -10.64 -0.39 1.84
N ASN A 228 -11.51 -0.39 2.86
CA ASN A 228 -11.57 -1.46 3.85
C ASN A 228 -12.02 -2.78 3.21
N GLN A 229 -13.01 -2.74 2.31
CA GLN A 229 -13.47 -3.91 1.56
C GLN A 229 -12.34 -4.51 0.70
N LEU A 230 -11.55 -3.67 0.04
CA LEU A 230 -10.37 -4.11 -0.72
C LEU A 230 -9.35 -4.82 0.17
N ILE A 231 -9.09 -4.28 1.37
CA ILE A 231 -8.20 -4.90 2.35
C ILE A 231 -8.75 -6.26 2.80
N PHE A 232 -10.06 -6.35 3.09
CA PHE A 232 -10.67 -7.61 3.53
C PHE A 232 -10.62 -8.67 2.44
N TYR A 233 -10.94 -8.30 1.19
CA TYR A 233 -10.80 -9.20 0.04
C TYR A 233 -9.37 -9.68 -0.16
N TYR A 234 -8.38 -8.81 0.04
CA TYR A 234 -6.97 -9.16 -0.05
C TYR A 234 -6.57 -10.22 0.98
N TYR A 235 -6.90 -10.00 2.26
CA TYR A 235 -6.60 -10.97 3.32
C TYR A 235 -7.42 -12.26 3.23
N CYS A 236 -8.62 -12.22 2.65
CA CYS A 236 -9.44 -13.40 2.40
C CYS A 236 -9.07 -14.14 1.10
N HIS A 237 -8.01 -13.72 0.40
CA HIS A 237 -7.56 -14.31 -0.87
C HIS A 237 -8.63 -14.30 -1.98
N LYS A 238 -9.53 -13.31 -1.98
CA LYS A 238 -10.56 -13.10 -3.01
C LYS A 238 -9.97 -12.34 -4.20
N HIS A 239 -9.11 -13.02 -4.95
CA HIS A 239 -8.26 -12.40 -5.98
C HIS A 239 -9.03 -11.63 -7.07
N LYS A 240 -10.19 -12.15 -7.50
CA LYS A 240 -10.99 -11.53 -8.56
C LYS A 240 -11.56 -10.20 -8.07
N GLU A 241 -12.11 -10.19 -6.86
CA GLU A 241 -12.70 -9.03 -6.23
C GLU A 241 -11.63 -7.96 -5.90
N VAL A 242 -10.42 -8.38 -5.51
CA VAL A 242 -9.27 -7.48 -5.36
C VAL A 242 -8.92 -6.80 -6.68
N GLU A 243 -8.86 -7.54 -7.79
CA GLU A 243 -8.52 -7.00 -9.10
C GLU A 243 -9.58 -5.99 -9.58
N GLU A 244 -10.86 -6.36 -9.52
CA GLU A 244 -11.98 -5.52 -9.93
C GLU A 244 -12.05 -4.21 -9.12
N LEU A 245 -11.95 -4.31 -7.79
CA LEU A 245 -12.03 -3.15 -6.90
C LEU A 245 -10.77 -2.27 -6.99
N THR A 246 -9.59 -2.86 -7.20
CA THR A 246 -8.35 -2.11 -7.46
C THR A 246 -8.46 -1.31 -8.76
N ASP A 247 -8.97 -1.89 -9.85
CA ASP A 247 -9.17 -1.16 -11.11
C ASP A 247 -10.15 0.01 -10.93
N GLY A 248 -11.28 -0.21 -10.24
CA GLY A 248 -12.23 0.84 -9.90
C GLY A 248 -11.60 1.99 -9.11
N LEU A 249 -10.92 1.67 -8.00
CA LEU A 249 -10.26 2.65 -7.14
C LEU A 249 -9.09 3.37 -7.81
N SER A 250 -8.42 2.76 -8.79
CA SER A 250 -7.31 3.39 -9.54
C SER A 250 -7.76 4.60 -10.38
N ARG A 251 -9.06 4.68 -10.68
CA ARG A 251 -9.70 5.74 -11.47
C ARG A 251 -10.33 6.82 -10.61
N VAL A 252 -10.38 6.63 -9.29
CA VAL A 252 -10.86 7.63 -8.33
C VAL A 252 -9.77 8.67 -8.10
N TYR A 253 -10.15 9.95 -8.10
CA TYR A 253 -9.25 11.07 -7.82
C TYR A 253 -9.71 11.81 -6.56
N PRO A 254 -9.19 11.45 -5.37
CA PRO A 254 -9.66 12.08 -4.14
C PRO A 254 -9.20 13.53 -4.02
N MET A 255 -10.10 14.39 -3.53
CA MET A 255 -9.84 15.81 -3.30
C MET A 255 -9.10 16.06 -1.99
N SER A 256 -9.56 15.49 -0.88
CA SER A 256 -8.94 15.67 0.45
C SER A 256 -7.61 14.93 0.61
N PHE A 257 -6.76 15.45 1.51
CA PHE A 257 -5.47 14.82 1.83
C PHE A 257 -5.65 13.47 2.53
N GLU A 258 -6.60 13.38 3.45
CA GLU A 258 -6.97 12.16 4.17
C GLU A 258 -7.34 11.01 3.22
N HIS A 259 -8.24 11.27 2.26
CA HIS A 259 -8.65 10.26 1.28
C HIS A 259 -7.49 9.82 0.37
N ARG A 260 -6.62 10.74 -0.04
CA ARG A 260 -5.41 10.39 -0.80
C ARG A 260 -4.48 9.51 0.03
N TYR A 261 -4.39 9.78 1.34
CA TYR A 261 -3.56 8.99 2.24
C TYR A 261 -4.15 7.59 2.40
N LYS A 262 -5.44 7.47 2.73
CA LYS A 262 -6.15 6.19 2.85
C LYS A 262 -5.99 5.35 1.58
N LEU A 263 -6.22 5.94 0.41
CA LEU A 263 -6.08 5.25 -0.87
C LEU A 263 -4.62 4.84 -1.15
N GLY A 264 -3.67 5.73 -0.88
CA GLY A 264 -2.24 5.45 -1.05
C GLY A 264 -1.73 4.34 -0.12
N ALA A 265 -2.13 4.36 1.15
CA ALA A 265 -1.79 3.33 2.14
C ALA A 265 -2.46 1.99 1.81
N THR A 266 -3.72 2.01 1.37
CA THR A 266 -4.44 0.80 0.95
C THR A 266 -3.74 0.12 -0.23
N PHE A 267 -3.36 0.88 -1.27
CA PHE A 267 -2.58 0.33 -2.37
C PHE A 267 -1.20 -0.18 -1.94
N ALA A 268 -0.56 0.46 -0.96
CA ALA A 268 0.71 -0.03 -0.43
C ALA A 268 0.55 -1.39 0.25
N LEU A 269 -0.49 -1.52 1.08
CA LEU A 269 -0.81 -2.74 1.84
C LEU A 269 -1.04 -3.95 0.92
N ILE A 270 -1.77 -3.75 -0.18
CA ILE A 270 -2.05 -4.81 -1.16
C ILE A 270 -0.94 -5.00 -2.22
N GLY A 271 0.22 -4.33 -2.06
CA GLY A 271 1.38 -4.47 -2.94
C GLY A 271 1.30 -3.69 -4.26
N GLN A 272 0.28 -2.85 -4.46
CA GLN A 272 0.13 -1.99 -5.63
C GLN A 272 0.98 -0.71 -5.51
N TYR A 273 2.30 -0.89 -5.38
CA TYR A 273 3.25 0.17 -5.03
C TYR A 273 3.29 1.34 -6.02
N LYS A 274 3.04 1.09 -7.31
CA LYS A 274 2.98 2.15 -8.33
C LYS A 274 1.81 3.11 -8.09
N LEU A 275 0.63 2.57 -7.77
CA LEU A 275 -0.57 3.35 -7.45
C LEU A 275 -0.41 4.06 -6.10
N SER A 276 0.16 3.36 -5.12
CA SER A 276 0.50 3.94 -3.82
C SER A 276 1.44 5.14 -3.94
N TYR A 277 2.58 4.96 -4.63
CA TYR A 277 3.60 6.00 -4.78
C TYR A 277 3.03 7.26 -5.42
N ARG A 278 2.16 7.11 -6.43
CA ARG A 278 1.50 8.24 -7.09
C ARG A 278 0.77 9.14 -6.09
N TRP A 279 0.01 8.57 -5.15
CA TRP A 279 -0.76 9.34 -4.18
C TRP A 279 0.09 9.85 -3.02
N LEU A 280 0.87 8.97 -2.39
CA LEU A 280 1.69 9.33 -1.23
C LEU A 280 2.78 10.35 -1.59
N LYS A 281 3.40 10.24 -2.78
CA LYS A 281 4.38 11.22 -3.23
C LYS A 281 3.75 12.58 -3.50
N LYS A 282 2.55 12.61 -4.08
CA LYS A 282 1.82 13.87 -4.32
C LYS A 282 1.54 14.59 -2.99
N LEU A 283 1.04 13.87 -1.99
CA LEU A 283 0.85 14.40 -0.64
C LEU A 283 2.12 15.00 -0.06
N TYR A 284 3.21 14.23 -0.09
CA TYR A 284 4.52 14.67 0.41
C TYR A 284 4.99 15.96 -0.28
N THR A 285 4.87 16.05 -1.61
CA THR A 285 5.27 17.26 -2.36
C THR A 285 4.41 18.49 -2.06
N GLN A 286 3.17 18.30 -1.59
CA GLN A 286 2.29 19.39 -1.20
C GLN A 286 2.62 19.93 0.20
N GLY A 287 3.47 19.24 0.97
CA GLY A 287 3.91 19.65 2.30
C GLY A 287 3.26 18.88 3.45
N PHE A 288 2.43 17.89 3.14
CA PHE A 288 1.86 16.98 4.13
C PHE A 288 3.00 16.30 4.90
N GLN A 289 3.05 16.52 6.22
CA GLN A 289 4.07 15.93 7.07
C GLN A 289 3.77 14.45 7.32
N GLY A 290 2.49 14.13 7.55
CA GLY A 290 2.06 12.76 7.86
C GLY A 290 2.63 12.23 9.17
N ASP A 291 2.18 11.02 9.53
CA ASP A 291 2.64 10.26 10.68
C ASP A 291 3.73 9.23 10.27
N ASN A 292 4.16 8.40 11.20
CA ASN A 292 5.18 7.38 10.92
C ASN A 292 4.68 6.34 9.91
N SER A 293 3.40 5.98 9.99
CA SER A 293 2.74 5.08 9.05
C SER A 293 2.77 5.63 7.63
N PHE A 294 2.55 6.94 7.45
CA PHE A 294 2.69 7.60 6.16
C PHE A 294 4.10 7.48 5.60
N HIS A 295 5.12 7.78 6.41
CA HIS A 295 6.52 7.66 6.01
C HIS A 295 6.93 6.20 5.71
N TYR A 296 6.39 5.24 6.47
CA TYR A 296 6.58 3.81 6.26
C TYR A 296 6.05 3.38 4.89
N TRP A 297 4.78 3.70 4.58
CA TRP A 297 4.18 3.33 3.30
C TRP A 297 4.82 4.07 2.13
N LEU A 298 5.18 5.34 2.29
CA LEU A 298 5.88 6.11 1.27
C LEU A 298 7.28 5.53 1.01
N SER A 299 7.99 5.06 2.04
CA SER A 299 9.27 4.38 1.88
C SER A 299 9.12 3.10 1.05
N TYR A 300 8.18 2.23 1.40
CA TYR A 300 7.87 1.00 0.67
C TYR A 300 7.51 1.29 -0.80
N ALA A 301 6.56 2.19 -1.02
CA ALA A 301 6.12 2.56 -2.36
C ALA A 301 7.26 3.18 -3.20
N SER A 302 8.11 4.00 -2.58
CA SER A 302 9.29 4.59 -3.23
C SER A 302 10.32 3.52 -3.60
N TYR A 303 10.57 2.56 -2.72
CA TYR A 303 11.54 1.49 -2.96
C TYR A 303 11.13 0.60 -4.15
N TYR A 304 9.90 0.08 -4.13
CA TYR A 304 9.40 -0.81 -5.20
C TYR A 304 9.11 -0.09 -6.52
N THR A 305 9.16 1.24 -6.55
CA THR A 305 9.11 2.04 -7.79
C THR A 305 10.47 2.53 -8.27
N GLY A 306 11.56 2.11 -7.62
CA GLY A 306 12.95 2.41 -8.04
C GLY A 306 13.56 3.67 -7.44
N HIS A 307 12.89 4.35 -6.50
CA HIS A 307 13.35 5.59 -5.87
C HIS A 307 14.10 5.30 -4.56
N GLU A 308 15.18 4.52 -4.62
CA GLU A 308 15.84 3.97 -3.42
C GLU A 308 16.40 5.02 -2.45
N ALA A 309 17.02 6.09 -2.97
CA ALA A 309 17.57 7.15 -2.12
C ALA A 309 16.47 7.84 -1.30
N PHE A 310 15.35 8.17 -1.96
CA PHE A 310 14.20 8.77 -1.32
C PHE A 310 13.51 7.80 -0.35
N ALA A 311 13.43 6.51 -0.68
CA ALA A 311 12.91 5.49 0.22
C ALA A 311 13.70 5.43 1.55
N LYS A 312 15.04 5.55 1.49
CA LYS A 312 15.91 5.58 2.68
C LYS A 312 15.73 6.82 3.54
N GLU A 313 15.44 7.96 2.94
CA GLU A 313 15.11 9.18 3.68
C GLU A 313 13.78 9.02 4.42
N MET A 314 12.74 8.55 3.72
CA MET A 314 11.42 8.36 4.32
C MET A 314 11.43 7.29 5.43
N TRP A 315 12.24 6.25 5.27
CA TRP A 315 12.41 5.24 6.31
C TRP A 315 13.04 5.79 7.60
N LYS A 316 14.00 6.72 7.48
CA LYS A 316 14.58 7.37 8.66
C LYS A 316 13.51 8.11 9.44
N LEU A 317 12.66 8.87 8.74
CA LEU A 317 11.53 9.58 9.35
C LEU A 317 10.54 8.60 10.00
N ALA A 318 10.25 7.46 9.35
CA ALA A 318 9.38 6.43 9.92
C ALA A 318 9.92 5.82 11.23
N LEU A 319 11.25 5.83 11.44
CA LEU A 319 11.90 5.29 12.63
C LEU A 319 12.09 6.32 13.76
N GLU A 320 11.85 7.61 13.54
CA GLU A 320 12.13 8.66 14.55
C GLU A 320 11.32 8.45 15.85
N ASP A 321 10.13 7.86 15.77
CA ASP A 321 9.20 7.67 16.90
C ASP A 321 8.84 6.19 17.18
N VAL A 322 9.17 5.24 16.28
CA VAL A 322 8.89 3.79 16.46
C VAL A 322 10.15 2.96 16.16
N PRO A 323 11.13 2.91 17.08
CA PRO A 323 12.40 2.20 16.88
C PRO A 323 12.23 0.68 16.73
N ASP A 324 11.10 0.12 17.18
CA ASP A 324 10.80 -1.33 17.10
C ASP A 324 10.65 -1.85 15.67
N LYS A 325 10.45 -0.95 14.69
CA LYS A 325 10.37 -1.28 13.26
C LYS A 325 11.73 -1.40 12.58
N GLU A 326 12.83 -1.17 13.30
CA GLU A 326 14.18 -1.36 12.77
C GLU A 326 14.38 -2.82 12.31
N GLY A 327 14.80 -3.01 11.06
CA GLY A 327 14.82 -4.33 10.44
C GLY A 327 13.55 -4.72 9.66
N GLU A 328 12.57 -3.86 9.48
CA GLU A 328 11.49 -4.08 8.53
C GLU A 328 11.70 -3.29 7.23
N GLU A 329 12.96 -2.94 6.87
CA GLU A 329 13.20 -2.07 5.71
C GLU A 329 12.68 -2.73 4.40
N PRO A 330 12.12 -1.97 3.45
CA PRO A 330 11.68 -2.52 2.18
C PRO A 330 12.85 -3.12 1.37
N TRP A 331 14.06 -2.56 1.52
CA TRP A 331 15.29 -3.16 0.98
C TRP A 331 15.94 -4.19 1.88
N ARG A 332 15.40 -4.51 3.07
CA ARG A 332 15.94 -5.62 3.87
C ARG A 332 15.64 -6.94 3.19
N ILE A 333 14.48 -7.07 2.55
CA ILE A 333 14.19 -8.23 1.70
C ILE A 333 15.20 -8.26 0.56
N SER A 334 15.55 -7.14 -0.07
CA SER A 334 16.56 -7.10 -1.13
C SER A 334 18.01 -7.23 -0.65
N GLN A 335 18.31 -6.97 0.63
CA GLN A 335 19.64 -7.13 1.25
C GLN A 335 19.83 -8.51 1.88
N LYS A 336 18.77 -9.08 2.48
CA LYS A 336 18.68 -10.51 2.80
C LYS A 336 18.66 -11.30 1.51
N ALA A 337 17.93 -10.86 0.49
CA ALA A 337 18.04 -11.36 -0.87
C ALA A 337 19.45 -11.15 -1.40
N ALA A 338 20.10 -10.00 -1.33
CA ALA A 338 21.49 -9.86 -1.82
C ALA A 338 22.50 -10.73 -1.06
N LYS A 339 22.17 -11.15 0.18
CA LYS A 339 22.93 -12.15 0.97
C LYS A 339 22.45 -13.60 0.78
N VAL A 340 21.26 -13.85 0.21
CA VAL A 340 20.62 -15.17 -0.05
C VAL A 340 20.60 -15.51 -1.56
N PHE A 341 20.73 -14.51 -2.44
CA PHE A 341 20.78 -14.51 -3.91
C PHE A 341 22.25 -14.57 -4.36
N GLN A 342 22.98 -15.49 -3.74
CA GLN A 342 24.20 -16.07 -4.30
C GLN A 342 24.08 -17.59 -4.34
N SER A 343 22.86 -18.14 -4.35
CA SER A 343 22.71 -19.55 -4.70
C SER A 343 23.05 -19.70 -6.19
N LYS A 344 23.81 -20.74 -6.56
CA LYS A 344 24.12 -21.08 -7.95
C LYS A 344 22.86 -21.15 -8.85
N VAL A 345 21.71 -21.44 -8.25
CA VAL A 345 20.40 -21.61 -8.88
C VAL A 345 19.96 -20.34 -9.62
N ASP A 346 20.06 -19.16 -9.00
CA ASP A 346 19.61 -17.89 -9.58
C ASP A 346 20.50 -17.45 -10.76
N VAL A 347 21.82 -17.49 -10.58
CA VAL A 347 22.79 -17.16 -11.64
C VAL A 347 22.61 -18.07 -12.86
N THR A 348 22.35 -19.36 -12.63
CA THR A 348 22.14 -20.34 -13.70
C THR A 348 20.81 -20.12 -14.41
N ALA A 349 19.73 -19.87 -13.66
CA ALA A 349 18.41 -19.59 -14.22
C ALA A 349 18.40 -18.32 -15.09
N LYS A 350 19.05 -17.25 -14.63
CA LYS A 350 19.19 -15.99 -15.38
C LYS A 350 20.01 -16.19 -16.67
N LYS A 351 21.14 -16.88 -16.56
CA LYS A 351 22.00 -17.17 -17.72
C LYS A 351 21.27 -17.98 -18.79
N LYS A 352 20.49 -19.00 -18.39
CA LYS A 352 19.73 -19.84 -19.32
C LYS A 352 18.50 -19.13 -19.90
N CYS A 353 17.84 -18.27 -19.14
CA CYS A 353 16.68 -17.51 -19.65
C CYS A 353 17.09 -16.55 -20.78
N ALA A 354 18.30 -16.01 -20.72
CA ALA A 354 18.83 -15.09 -21.73
C ALA A 354 19.16 -15.78 -23.08
N THR A 355 19.10 -17.11 -23.17
CA THR A 355 19.27 -17.80 -24.45
C THR A 355 17.95 -17.80 -25.24
N ASN A 356 18.03 -17.72 -26.57
CA ASN A 356 16.86 -17.85 -27.45
C ASN A 356 16.34 -19.30 -27.57
N ASN A 357 16.77 -20.19 -26.68
CA ASN A 357 16.45 -21.61 -26.73
C ASN A 357 15.30 -21.93 -25.78
N VAL A 358 14.20 -22.47 -26.32
CA VAL A 358 13.01 -22.83 -25.54
C VAL A 358 13.31 -23.81 -24.39
N HIS A 359 14.23 -24.77 -24.58
CA HIS A 359 14.56 -25.75 -23.54
C HIS A 359 15.36 -25.14 -22.37
N ASP A 360 16.23 -24.16 -22.63
CA ASP A 360 16.93 -23.43 -21.57
C ASP A 360 15.95 -22.55 -20.78
N GLN A 361 14.97 -21.97 -21.46
CA GLN A 361 13.91 -21.17 -20.84
C GLN A 361 13.00 -22.04 -19.95
N LEU A 362 12.64 -23.25 -20.38
CA LEU A 362 11.95 -24.24 -19.54
C LEU A 362 12.77 -24.64 -18.31
N TYR A 363 14.08 -24.79 -18.48
CA TYR A 363 14.99 -25.03 -17.35
C TYR A 363 14.96 -23.85 -16.36
N SER A 364 14.98 -22.60 -16.84
CA SER A 364 14.86 -21.42 -15.97
C SER A 364 13.54 -21.40 -15.18
N LEU A 365 12.43 -21.77 -15.82
CA LEU A 365 11.12 -21.91 -15.15
C LEU A 365 11.12 -23.01 -14.09
N TYR A 366 11.79 -24.14 -14.36
CA TYR A 366 11.96 -25.20 -13.37
C TYR A 366 12.74 -24.73 -12.14
N MET A 367 13.83 -23.98 -12.35
CA MET A 367 14.60 -23.39 -11.27
C MET A 367 13.78 -22.38 -10.47
N ALA A 368 12.94 -21.58 -11.14
CA ALA A 368 12.03 -20.65 -10.47
C ALA A 368 11.02 -21.36 -9.58
N LYS A 369 10.49 -22.52 -9.99
CA LYS A 369 9.53 -23.32 -9.20
C LYS A 369 10.11 -23.77 -7.86
N LYS A 370 11.42 -23.98 -7.77
CA LYS A 370 12.12 -24.39 -6.53
C LYS A 370 12.33 -23.26 -5.53
N LEU A 371 12.07 -22.02 -5.95
CA LEU A 371 12.22 -20.87 -5.08
C LEU A 371 10.97 -20.66 -4.22
N PRO A 372 11.11 -20.12 -3.00
CA PRO A 372 9.99 -19.62 -2.22
C PRO A 372 9.12 -18.65 -3.03
N GLU A 373 7.81 -18.60 -2.74
CA GLU A 373 6.79 -17.88 -3.52
C GLU A 373 7.22 -16.46 -3.95
N GLN A 374 7.68 -15.62 -3.02
CA GLN A 374 8.13 -14.27 -3.32
C GLN A 374 9.31 -14.22 -4.31
N GLN A 375 10.27 -15.14 -4.19
CA GLN A 375 11.44 -15.22 -5.07
C GLN A 375 11.08 -15.78 -6.45
N ARG A 376 10.16 -16.76 -6.48
CA ARG A 376 9.61 -17.30 -7.71
C ARG A 376 8.92 -16.20 -8.52
N LEU A 377 8.02 -15.43 -7.91
CA LEU A 377 7.28 -14.38 -8.60
C LEU A 377 8.19 -13.30 -9.20
N LEU A 378 9.19 -12.83 -8.45
CA LEU A 378 10.18 -11.86 -8.94
C LEU A 378 10.98 -12.40 -10.13
N LEU A 379 11.46 -13.64 -10.06
CA LEU A 379 12.19 -14.26 -11.17
C LEU A 379 11.27 -14.46 -12.38
N LEU A 380 10.01 -14.84 -12.18
CA LEU A 380 9.05 -15.00 -13.26
C LEU A 380 8.70 -13.67 -13.95
N GLU A 381 8.67 -12.55 -13.24
CA GLU A 381 8.48 -11.22 -13.84
C GLU A 381 9.66 -10.85 -14.76
N GLU A 382 10.88 -11.09 -14.28
CA GLU A 382 12.12 -10.85 -15.05
C GLU A 382 12.19 -11.75 -16.29
N ILE A 383 11.88 -13.03 -16.13
CA ILE A 383 11.79 -14.02 -17.21
C ILE A 383 10.77 -13.58 -18.26
N LYS A 384 9.57 -13.14 -17.84
CA LYS A 384 8.50 -12.69 -18.76
C LYS A 384 8.92 -11.50 -19.61
N SER A 385 9.73 -10.60 -19.06
CA SER A 385 10.28 -9.46 -19.80
C SER A 385 11.33 -9.84 -20.86
N SER A 386 11.97 -11.00 -20.70
CA SER A 386 13.16 -11.42 -21.45
C SER A 386 12.90 -12.51 -22.50
N ILE A 387 11.75 -13.19 -22.43
CA ILE A 387 11.41 -14.33 -23.29
C ILE A 387 10.44 -13.93 -24.41
N HIS A 388 10.68 -14.43 -25.62
CA HIS A 388 9.65 -14.47 -26.65
C HIS A 388 8.70 -15.64 -26.40
N MET A 389 7.49 -15.36 -25.90
CA MET A 389 6.54 -16.40 -25.51
C MET A 389 6.10 -17.25 -26.71
N SER A 390 6.37 -18.55 -26.62
CA SER A 390 5.76 -19.59 -27.46
C SER A 390 4.56 -20.20 -26.73
N THR A 391 3.66 -20.87 -27.45
CA THR A 391 2.49 -21.53 -26.83
C THR A 391 2.88 -22.49 -25.70
N LEU A 392 3.98 -23.22 -25.87
CA LEU A 392 4.50 -24.11 -24.83
C LEU A 392 5.01 -23.35 -23.59
N LEU A 393 5.74 -22.26 -23.80
CA LEU A 393 6.30 -21.48 -22.69
C LEU A 393 5.21 -20.76 -21.91
N ASP A 394 4.19 -20.26 -22.60
CA ASP A 394 3.05 -19.58 -21.97
C ASP A 394 2.24 -20.54 -21.09
N GLU A 395 1.99 -21.76 -21.58
CA GLU A 395 1.37 -22.84 -20.82
C GLU A 395 2.19 -23.13 -19.55
N VAL A 396 3.46 -23.50 -19.70
CA VAL A 396 4.32 -23.87 -18.56
C VAL A 396 4.53 -22.70 -17.59
N TYR A 397 4.71 -21.48 -18.10
CA TYR A 397 4.84 -20.26 -17.29
C TYR A 397 3.61 -20.07 -16.39
N THR A 398 2.42 -20.24 -16.95
CA THR A 398 1.16 -20.09 -16.20
C THR A 398 1.08 -21.09 -15.05
N TYR A 399 1.51 -22.34 -15.25
CA TYR A 399 1.58 -23.33 -14.19
C TYR A 399 2.55 -22.93 -13.07
N VAL A 400 3.73 -22.42 -13.41
CA VAL A 400 4.74 -22.00 -12.41
C VAL A 400 4.29 -20.75 -11.67
N TRP A 401 3.65 -19.80 -12.36
CA TRP A 401 3.07 -18.59 -11.77
C TRP A 401 1.99 -18.94 -10.73
N GLN A 402 1.12 -19.91 -11.05
CA GLN A 402 0.03 -20.37 -10.17
C GLN A 402 0.47 -21.38 -9.10
N ASP A 403 1.77 -21.66 -8.97
CA ASP A 403 2.30 -22.71 -8.10
C ASP A 403 1.71 -24.12 -8.33
N LYS A 404 1.28 -24.42 -9.54
CA LYS A 404 0.69 -25.71 -9.87
C LYS A 404 1.77 -26.72 -10.24
N GLN A 405 1.48 -27.99 -10.02
CA GLN A 405 2.32 -29.08 -10.48
C GLN A 405 2.12 -29.28 -11.99
N HIS A 406 3.22 -29.56 -12.69
CA HIS A 406 3.19 -29.91 -14.10
C HIS A 406 4.09 -31.13 -14.30
N VAL A 407 3.60 -32.12 -15.06
CA VAL A 407 4.28 -33.41 -15.27
C VAL A 407 5.72 -33.26 -15.83
N ILE A 408 6.02 -32.19 -16.57
CA ILE A 408 7.37 -31.88 -17.04
C ILE A 408 8.37 -31.70 -15.88
N PHE A 409 7.93 -31.08 -14.79
CA PHE A 409 8.74 -30.85 -13.60
C PHE A 409 8.78 -32.07 -12.69
N GLU A 410 7.72 -32.88 -12.65
CA GLU A 410 7.75 -34.16 -11.93
C GLU A 410 8.84 -35.09 -12.47
N VAL A 411 9.02 -35.16 -13.80
CA VAL A 411 10.12 -35.93 -14.40
C VAL A 411 11.48 -35.32 -14.03
N ALA A 412 11.60 -33.99 -14.02
CA ALA A 412 12.82 -33.30 -13.63
C ALA A 412 13.18 -33.54 -12.15
N ASP A 413 12.18 -33.54 -11.25
CA ASP A 413 12.35 -33.81 -9.83
C ASP A 413 12.83 -35.25 -9.58
N VAL A 414 12.27 -36.23 -10.31
CA VAL A 414 12.74 -37.62 -10.24
C VAL A 414 14.17 -37.77 -10.77
N ILE A 415 14.52 -37.06 -11.85
CA ILE A 415 15.90 -37.05 -12.37
C ILE A 415 16.87 -36.50 -11.33
N GLU A 416 16.55 -35.36 -10.72
CA GLU A 416 17.42 -34.71 -9.75
C GLU A 416 17.63 -35.57 -8.50
N LEU A 417 16.56 -36.13 -7.95
CA LEU A 417 16.60 -37.02 -6.78
C LEU A 417 17.51 -38.22 -7.02
N GLU A 418 17.37 -38.88 -8.16
CA GLU A 418 18.19 -40.06 -8.50
C GLU A 418 19.63 -39.71 -8.91
N MET A 419 19.93 -38.42 -9.07
CA MET A 419 21.25 -37.90 -9.43
C MET A 419 21.98 -37.19 -8.28
N GLU A 420 21.43 -37.21 -7.06
CA GLU A 420 22.06 -36.61 -5.87
C GLU A 420 23.49 -37.11 -5.60
N SER A 421 23.81 -38.35 -5.98
CA SER A 421 25.15 -38.94 -5.79
C SER A 421 26.15 -38.62 -6.91
N GLN A 422 25.74 -37.90 -7.96
CA GLN A 422 26.58 -37.52 -9.10
C GLN A 422 27.07 -36.07 -9.00
N THR A 423 27.90 -35.64 -9.95
CA THR A 423 28.36 -34.26 -9.99
C THR A 423 27.23 -33.31 -10.35
N GLU A 424 27.17 -32.14 -9.69
CA GLU A 424 26.17 -31.10 -9.97
C GLU A 424 26.15 -30.71 -11.46
N SER A 425 27.31 -30.72 -12.12
CA SER A 425 27.42 -30.43 -13.56
C SER A 425 26.72 -31.48 -14.43
N ASP A 426 26.77 -32.75 -14.05
CA ASP A 426 26.11 -33.82 -14.79
C ASP A 426 24.59 -33.75 -14.63
N THR A 427 24.11 -33.45 -13.42
CA THR A 427 22.68 -33.27 -13.16
C THR A 427 22.11 -32.10 -13.96
N GLN A 428 22.80 -30.95 -14.00
CA GLN A 428 22.37 -29.79 -14.79
C GLN A 428 22.32 -30.08 -16.30
N ASP A 429 23.30 -30.84 -16.80
CA ASP A 429 23.39 -31.22 -18.21
C ASP A 429 22.27 -32.20 -18.59
N LEU A 430 22.01 -33.21 -17.76
CA LEU A 430 20.91 -34.16 -17.94
C LEU A 430 19.53 -33.48 -17.88
N LEU A 431 19.34 -32.56 -16.94
CA LEU A 431 18.11 -31.76 -16.87
C LEU A 431 17.93 -30.87 -18.11
N SER A 432 19.01 -30.28 -18.62
CA SER A 432 18.96 -29.50 -19.88
C SER A 432 18.59 -30.40 -21.06
N PHE A 433 19.14 -31.61 -21.12
CA PHE A 433 18.78 -32.62 -22.10
C PHE A 433 17.32 -33.05 -21.98
N TRP A 434 16.79 -33.19 -20.75
CA TRP A 434 15.38 -33.49 -20.51
C TRP A 434 14.46 -32.42 -21.13
N PHE A 435 14.68 -31.13 -20.85
CA PHE A 435 13.87 -30.07 -21.44
C PHE A 435 13.98 -30.02 -22.95
N TYR A 436 15.16 -30.37 -23.51
CA TYR A 436 15.32 -30.52 -24.96
C TYR A 436 14.45 -31.66 -25.53
N VAL A 437 14.45 -32.84 -24.89
CA VAL A 437 13.58 -33.96 -25.26
C VAL A 437 12.10 -33.54 -25.18
N TYR A 438 11.70 -32.84 -24.12
CA TYR A 438 10.32 -32.40 -23.95
C TYR A 438 9.87 -31.41 -25.03
N VAL A 439 10.75 -30.52 -25.51
CA VAL A 439 10.44 -29.68 -26.66
C VAL A 439 10.12 -30.52 -27.90
N GLN A 440 10.76 -31.68 -28.08
CA GLN A 440 10.43 -32.61 -29.18
C GLN A 440 9.10 -33.33 -28.95
N VAL A 441 8.80 -33.75 -27.70
CA VAL A 441 7.49 -34.30 -27.31
C VAL A 441 6.37 -33.34 -27.74
N TYR A 442 6.52 -32.05 -27.41
CA TYR A 442 5.54 -31.03 -27.75
C TYR A 442 5.42 -30.80 -29.27
N LYS A 443 6.55 -30.67 -29.98
CA LYS A 443 6.59 -30.46 -31.44
C LYS A 443 5.92 -31.60 -32.22
N GLN A 444 6.06 -32.83 -31.74
CA GLN A 444 5.47 -34.01 -32.38
C GLN A 444 4.07 -34.35 -31.84
N SER A 445 3.50 -33.50 -30.96
CA SER A 445 2.18 -33.67 -30.35
C SER A 445 1.98 -35.05 -29.71
N TYR A 446 3.04 -35.56 -29.05
CA TYR A 446 2.97 -36.82 -28.32
C TYR A 446 2.13 -36.64 -27.05
N ASP A 447 1.20 -37.56 -26.78
CA ASP A 447 0.34 -37.50 -25.60
C ASP A 447 1.16 -37.66 -24.30
N PHE A 448 1.16 -36.60 -23.49
CA PHE A 448 1.94 -36.49 -22.26
C PHE A 448 1.07 -36.24 -21.01
N GLN A 449 -0.24 -36.50 -21.07
CA GLN A 449 -1.14 -36.17 -19.94
C GLN A 449 -1.08 -37.17 -18.77
N HIS A 450 -0.80 -38.45 -19.06
CA HIS A 450 -0.78 -39.53 -18.06
C HIS A 450 0.42 -40.45 -18.26
N VAL A 451 1.61 -39.91 -17.99
CA VAL A 451 2.86 -40.63 -18.24
C VAL A 451 3.44 -41.26 -16.98
N ASN A 452 4.20 -42.34 -17.18
CA ASN A 452 5.01 -42.91 -16.11
C ASN A 452 6.28 -42.06 -15.96
N VAL A 453 6.29 -41.22 -14.92
CA VAL A 453 7.36 -40.26 -14.62
C VAL A 453 8.73 -40.94 -14.52
N ASN A 454 8.83 -42.02 -13.73
CA ASN A 454 10.06 -42.78 -13.56
C ASN A 454 10.55 -43.41 -14.87
N ALA A 455 9.63 -43.84 -15.74
CA ALA A 455 9.98 -44.41 -17.04
C ALA A 455 10.58 -43.38 -18.00
N TRP A 456 10.06 -42.15 -18.01
CA TRP A 456 10.64 -41.05 -18.77
C TRP A 456 12.00 -40.65 -18.21
N ALA A 457 12.10 -40.45 -16.89
CA ALA A 457 13.36 -40.13 -16.24
C ALA A 457 14.44 -41.17 -16.58
N ALA A 458 14.15 -42.47 -16.40
CA ALA A 458 15.09 -43.54 -16.70
C ALA A 458 15.50 -43.62 -18.18
N ALA A 459 14.54 -43.40 -19.10
CA ALA A 459 14.81 -43.43 -20.52
C ALA A 459 15.69 -42.26 -20.97
N VAL A 460 15.41 -41.06 -20.47
CA VAL A 460 16.18 -39.84 -20.76
C VAL A 460 17.59 -39.98 -20.21
N THR A 461 17.74 -40.42 -18.96
CA THR A 461 19.05 -40.70 -18.34
C THR A 461 19.85 -41.73 -19.12
N TYR A 462 19.21 -42.83 -19.57
CA TYR A 462 19.86 -43.85 -20.38
C TYR A 462 20.36 -43.32 -21.73
N ILE A 463 19.56 -42.53 -22.44
CA ILE A 463 19.95 -41.97 -23.74
C ILE A 463 21.05 -40.91 -23.57
N TRP A 464 20.90 -40.00 -22.61
CA TRP A 464 21.91 -38.99 -22.29
C TRP A 464 23.28 -39.61 -21.94
N ALA A 465 23.28 -40.62 -21.07
CA ALA A 465 24.52 -41.30 -20.68
C ALA A 465 25.17 -42.01 -21.87
N LYS A 466 24.38 -42.56 -22.80
CA LYS A 466 24.89 -43.10 -24.06
C LYS A 466 25.50 -42.05 -24.97
N GLU A 467 24.89 -40.86 -25.09
CA GLU A 467 25.46 -39.74 -25.85
C GLU A 467 26.79 -39.27 -25.25
N LYS A 468 26.93 -39.33 -23.92
CA LYS A 468 28.20 -39.10 -23.22
C LYS A 468 29.21 -40.26 -23.28
N SER A 469 28.91 -41.34 -24.03
CA SER A 469 29.74 -42.54 -24.09
C SER A 469 30.00 -43.20 -22.72
N GLN A 470 29.08 -43.02 -21.76
CA GLN A 470 29.14 -43.69 -20.46
C GLN A 470 28.65 -45.14 -20.58
N ALA A 471 29.30 -46.06 -19.86
CA ALA A 471 28.92 -47.46 -19.82
C ALA A 471 27.71 -47.65 -18.90
N ILE A 472 26.50 -47.57 -19.46
CA ILE A 472 25.24 -47.86 -18.76
C ILE A 472 24.39 -48.86 -19.54
N THR A 473 23.85 -49.86 -18.85
CA THR A 473 22.88 -50.79 -19.45
C THR A 473 21.44 -50.35 -19.16
N GLN A 474 20.47 -50.87 -19.91
CA GLN A 474 19.05 -50.63 -19.60
C GLN A 474 18.64 -51.20 -18.24
N ALA A 475 19.31 -52.25 -17.77
CA ALA A 475 19.08 -52.83 -16.45
C ALA A 475 19.59 -51.92 -15.33
N ASP A 476 20.70 -51.23 -15.55
CA ASP A 476 21.25 -50.27 -14.57
C ASP A 476 20.32 -49.06 -14.41
N ALA A 477 19.88 -48.46 -15.53
CA ALA A 477 18.91 -47.37 -15.50
C ALA A 477 17.57 -47.81 -14.89
N ALA A 478 17.12 -49.03 -15.17
CA ALA A 478 15.90 -49.57 -14.59
C ALA A 478 16.00 -49.71 -13.06
N LYS A 479 17.16 -50.18 -12.58
CA LYS A 479 17.43 -50.31 -11.14
C LYS A 479 17.47 -48.95 -10.45
N GLN A 480 18.11 -47.95 -11.07
CA GLN A 480 18.20 -46.60 -10.54
C GLN A 480 16.81 -46.01 -10.29
N TYR A 481 15.94 -45.99 -11.30
CA TYR A 481 14.62 -45.37 -11.20
C TYR A 481 13.51 -46.32 -10.70
N SER A 482 13.88 -47.47 -10.12
CA SER A 482 12.95 -48.47 -9.56
C SER A 482 11.85 -48.94 -10.53
N ILE A 483 12.22 -49.27 -11.77
CA ILE A 483 11.33 -49.79 -12.82
C ILE A 483 11.91 -51.05 -13.49
N SER A 484 11.17 -51.64 -14.43
CA SER A 484 11.66 -52.80 -15.19
C SER A 484 12.55 -52.40 -16.39
N ALA A 485 13.53 -53.24 -16.73
CA ALA A 485 14.36 -53.04 -17.93
C ALA A 485 13.52 -53.03 -19.23
N ALA A 486 12.40 -53.77 -19.26
CA ALA A 486 11.46 -53.74 -20.38
C ALA A 486 10.78 -52.36 -20.51
N THR A 487 10.47 -51.71 -19.38
CA THR A 487 9.94 -50.35 -19.34
C THR A 487 10.96 -49.36 -19.89
N VAL A 488 12.22 -49.40 -19.43
CA VAL A 488 13.31 -48.55 -19.97
C VAL A 488 13.47 -48.76 -21.47
N ARG A 489 13.45 -50.01 -21.95
CA ARG A 489 13.56 -50.32 -23.38
C ARG A 489 12.43 -49.69 -24.21
N LYS A 490 11.18 -49.74 -23.70
CA LYS A 490 10.03 -49.13 -24.37
C LYS A 490 10.19 -47.61 -24.48
N TYR A 491 10.48 -46.94 -23.36
CA TYR A 491 10.56 -45.48 -23.33
C TYR A 491 11.82 -44.92 -23.99
N SER A 492 12.97 -45.60 -23.88
CA SER A 492 14.18 -45.19 -24.60
C SER A 492 14.01 -45.25 -26.12
N LYS A 493 13.22 -46.21 -26.64
CA LYS A 493 12.85 -46.23 -28.06
C LYS A 493 12.02 -45.00 -28.45
N ILE A 494 11.08 -44.58 -27.60
CA ILE A 494 10.26 -43.37 -27.82
C ILE A 494 11.17 -42.14 -27.85
N VAL A 495 12.04 -41.98 -26.84
CA VAL A 495 13.02 -40.87 -26.79
C VAL A 495 13.91 -40.85 -28.03
N SER A 496 14.46 -42.00 -28.45
CA SER A 496 15.25 -42.07 -29.68
C SER A 496 14.44 -41.72 -30.94
N THR A 497 13.15 -42.05 -31.00
CA THR A 497 12.29 -41.64 -32.12
C THR A 497 12.01 -40.14 -32.11
N LEU A 498 11.90 -39.51 -30.94
CA LEU A 498 11.70 -38.05 -30.83
C LEU A 498 12.94 -37.24 -31.22
N LEU A 499 14.13 -37.83 -31.07
CA LEU A 499 15.42 -37.18 -31.33
C LEU A 499 15.94 -37.36 -32.77
N ASN A 500 15.37 -38.32 -33.51
CA ASN A 500 15.64 -38.52 -34.94
C ASN A 500 14.63 -37.74 -35.79
#